data_AF-A0A916GHR1-F1
#
_entry.id   AF-A0A916GHR1-F1
#
_cell.length_a   1.000
_cell.length_b   1.000
_cell.length_c   1.000
_cell.angle_alpha   90.00
_cell.angle_beta   90.00
_cell.angle_gamma   90.00
#
_symmetry.space_group_name_H-M   'P 1'
#
loop_
_entity.id
_entity.type
_entity.pdbx_description
1 polymer ?
#
loop_
_entity_poly.entity_id
_entity_poly.type
_entity_poly.pdbx_seq_one_letter_code
_entity_poly.pdbx_strand_id
1 'polypeptide(L)'
;VPNYTGAPIVITTTAQANAAHVNTYGAFQNSLLTSEDPGGYAHNIYYVKRLIFDSIDWLDNHTFDGTITIPAGYPAAAAWFNAVAGVATRP
;
A
#
# COMPACT_ATOMS: atom_id res chain seq x y z
N VAL A 1 -17.87 -7.31 -23.45
CA VAL A 1 -18.79 -7.55 -22.31
C VAL A 1 -19.86 -6.46 -22.38
N PRO A 2 -21.17 -6.78 -22.47
CA PRO A 2 -22.22 -5.76 -22.44
C PRO A 2 -22.32 -5.12 -21.05
N ASN A 3 -22.66 -3.83 -20.97
CA ASN A 3 -23.04 -3.23 -19.70
C ASN A 3 -24.50 -3.61 -19.35
N TYR A 4 -24.96 -3.23 -18.15
CA TYR A 4 -26.33 -3.50 -17.69
C TYR A 4 -27.44 -2.82 -18.51
N THR A 5 -27.10 -1.91 -19.45
CA THR A 5 -28.05 -1.31 -20.38
C THR A 5 -28.07 -2.00 -21.75
N GLY A 6 -27.33 -3.09 -21.91
CA GLY A 6 -27.21 -3.84 -23.17
C GLY A 6 -26.43 -3.10 -24.25
N ALA A 7 -25.80 -1.96 -23.91
CA ALA A 7 -25.00 -1.21 -24.85
C ALA A 7 -23.64 -1.90 -25.08
N PRO A 8 -23.15 -1.94 -26.34
CA PRO A 8 -21.82 -2.46 -26.62
C PRO A 8 -20.78 -1.56 -25.96
N ILE A 9 -20.02 -2.12 -25.01
CA ILE A 9 -18.81 -1.47 -24.50
C ILE A 9 -17.74 -1.58 -25.60
N VAL A 10 -17.53 -0.47 -26.31
CA VAL A 10 -16.42 -0.32 -27.26
C VAL A 10 -15.22 0.21 -26.48
N ILE A 11 -14.23 -0.66 -26.24
CA ILE A 11 -12.96 -0.26 -25.62
C ILE A 11 -12.11 0.37 -26.72
N THR A 12 -12.17 1.69 -26.86
CA THR A 12 -11.52 2.41 -27.97
C THR A 12 -10.02 2.57 -27.75
N THR A 13 -9.54 2.49 -26.51
CA THR A 13 -8.11 2.46 -26.16
C THR A 13 -7.89 1.70 -24.84
N THR A 14 -6.83 0.89 -24.77
CA THR A 14 -6.26 0.40 -23.50
C THR A 14 -5.03 1.22 -23.10
N ALA A 15 -4.78 2.35 -23.74
CA ALA A 15 -3.61 3.21 -23.50
C ALA A 15 -3.58 3.82 -22.08
N GLN A 16 -4.72 3.83 -21.38
CA GLN A 16 -4.86 4.22 -19.98
C GLN A 16 -5.04 3.01 -19.03
N ALA A 17 -4.90 1.78 -19.54
CA ALA A 17 -4.62 0.63 -18.70
C ALA A 17 -3.14 0.68 -18.32
N ASN A 18 -2.72 1.75 -17.64
CA ASN A 18 -1.67 1.55 -16.65
C ASN A 18 -2.30 0.58 -15.66
N ALA A 19 -1.95 -0.69 -15.87
CA ALA A 19 -2.38 -1.87 -15.15
C ALA A 19 -1.90 -1.74 -13.72
N ALA A 20 -2.53 -0.84 -12.95
CA ALA A 20 -2.36 -0.80 -11.52
C ALA A 20 -2.62 -2.21 -11.03
N HIS A 21 -1.59 -2.83 -10.48
CA HIS A 21 -1.67 -4.18 -9.98
C HIS A 21 -2.89 -4.27 -9.05
N VAL A 22 -3.56 -5.42 -8.98
CA VAL A 22 -4.78 -5.58 -8.16
C VAL A 22 -4.57 -5.12 -6.70
N ASN A 23 -3.33 -5.23 -6.22
CA ASN A 23 -2.93 -4.82 -4.88
C ASN A 23 -2.67 -3.31 -4.73
N THR A 24 -2.48 -2.55 -5.82
CA THR A 24 -2.25 -1.10 -5.77
C THR A 24 -3.43 -0.36 -5.15
N TYR A 25 -4.66 -0.77 -5.48
CA TYR A 25 -5.85 -0.17 -4.87
C TYR A 25 -5.98 -0.54 -3.38
N GLY A 26 -5.64 -1.79 -3.01
CA GLY A 26 -5.64 -2.22 -1.61
C GLY A 26 -4.59 -1.49 -0.77
N ALA A 27 -3.38 -1.34 -1.29
CA ALA A 27 -2.32 -0.56 -0.65
C ALA A 27 -2.72 0.91 -0.48
N PHE A 28 -3.38 1.50 -1.49
CA PHE A 28 -3.93 2.84 -1.39
C PHE A 28 -5.00 2.96 -0.29
N GLN A 29 -5.99 2.04 -0.25
CA GLN A 29 -6.98 2.02 0.83
C GLN A 29 -6.34 1.90 2.21
N ASN A 30 -5.35 1.02 2.36
CA ASN A 30 -4.62 0.86 3.63
C ASN A 30 -3.95 2.16 4.09
N SER A 31 -3.44 2.97 3.15
CA SER A 31 -2.81 4.26 3.45
C SER A 31 -3.80 5.33 3.91
N LEU A 32 -5.07 5.24 3.52
CA LEU A 32 -6.13 6.20 3.89
C LEU A 32 -6.71 5.94 5.29
N LEU A 33 -6.46 4.77 5.87
CA LEU A 33 -7.09 4.32 7.12
C LEU A 33 -7.02 5.37 8.24
N THR A 34 -5.87 6.03 8.43
CA THR A 34 -5.69 7.00 9.51
C THR A 34 -6.43 8.32 9.28
N SER A 35 -6.80 8.61 8.03
CA SER A 35 -7.66 9.76 7.70
C SER A 35 -9.13 9.46 8.01
N GLU A 36 -9.55 8.21 7.88
CA GLU A 36 -10.93 7.77 8.07
C GLU A 36 -11.22 7.33 9.51
N ASP A 37 -10.25 6.67 10.15
CA ASP A 37 -10.23 6.36 11.58
C ASP A 37 -9.04 7.06 12.28
N PRO A 38 -9.19 8.36 12.62
CA PRO A 38 -8.15 9.08 13.35
C PRO A 38 -7.90 8.50 14.75
N GLY A 39 -8.85 7.71 15.29
CA GLY A 39 -8.75 7.00 16.56
C GLY A 39 -8.15 5.60 16.46
N GLY A 40 -7.68 5.17 15.29
CA GLY A 40 -7.15 3.82 15.06
C GLY A 40 -5.99 3.47 16.00
N TYR A 41 -5.21 4.47 16.41
CA TYR A 41 -4.14 4.32 17.41
C TYR A 41 -4.67 4.02 18.83
N ALA A 42 -5.97 4.09 19.09
CA ALA A 42 -6.58 3.67 20.35
C ALA A 42 -7.44 2.41 20.15
N HIS A 43 -8.16 2.31 19.03
CA HIS A 43 -9.04 1.19 18.73
C HIS A 43 -8.28 -0.11 18.49
N ASN A 44 -7.23 -0.07 17.65
CA ASN A 44 -6.43 -1.23 17.30
C ASN A 44 -5.09 -0.83 16.68
N ILE A 45 -4.14 -0.47 17.55
CA ILE A 45 -2.79 0.00 17.16
C ILE A 45 -2.09 -1.00 16.24
N TYR A 46 -2.15 -2.29 16.59
CA TYR A 46 -1.43 -3.32 15.85
C TYR A 46 -1.97 -3.46 14.43
N TYR A 47 -3.29 -3.41 14.26
CA TYR A 47 -3.91 -3.47 12.94
C TYR A 47 -3.56 -2.25 12.09
N VAL A 48 -3.70 -1.05 12.65
CA VAL A 48 -3.40 0.21 11.94
C VAL A 48 -1.93 0.27 11.53
N LYS A 49 -1.02 -0.09 12.44
CA LYS A 49 0.43 -0.13 12.16
C LYS A 49 0.75 -1.09 11.01
N ARG A 50 0.10 -2.27 10.98
CA ARG A 50 0.28 -3.26 9.91
C ARG A 50 -0.25 -2.80 8.56
N LEU A 51 -1.42 -2.18 8.52
CA LEU A 51 -1.96 -1.68 7.25
C LEU A 51 -1.10 -0.56 6.66
N ILE A 52 -0.64 0.37 7.49
CA ILE A 52 0.31 1.40 7.05
C ILE A 52 1.60 0.74 6.55
N PHE A 53 2.15 -0.24 7.28
CA PHE A 53 3.34 -0.96 6.83
C PHE A 53 3.13 -1.63 5.47
N ASP A 54 2.04 -2.39 5.32
CA ASP A 54 1.72 -3.12 4.07
C ASP A 54 1.55 -2.14 2.90
N SER A 55 1.01 -0.94 3.14
CA SER A 55 0.94 0.10 2.10
C SER A 55 2.32 0.61 1.65
N ILE A 56 3.31 0.65 2.55
CA ILE A 56 4.68 1.08 2.24
C ILE A 56 5.47 -0.06 1.60
N ASP A 57 5.33 -1.29 2.08
CA ASP A 57 5.90 -2.52 1.48
C ASP A 57 5.51 -2.60 -0.01
N TRP A 58 4.21 -2.44 -0.30
CA TRP A 58 3.73 -2.38 -1.68
C TRP A 58 4.37 -1.25 -2.51
N LEU A 59 4.59 -0.08 -1.91
CA LEU A 59 5.22 1.07 -2.59
C LEU A 59 6.73 0.92 -2.77
N ASP A 60 7.39 0.10 -1.96
CA ASP A 60 8.83 -0.15 -2.04
C ASP A 60 9.18 -0.96 -3.30
N ASN A 61 8.50 -2.10 -3.48
CA ASN A 61 8.89 -3.08 -4.50
C ASN A 61 7.71 -3.76 -5.24
N HIS A 62 6.48 -3.29 -5.06
CA HIS A 62 5.25 -3.90 -5.60
C HIS A 62 5.07 -5.39 -5.21
N THR A 63 5.57 -5.78 -4.04
CA THR A 63 5.40 -7.10 -3.44
C THR A 63 4.88 -6.91 -2.02
N PHE A 64 4.24 -7.94 -1.46
CA PHE A 64 3.94 -7.99 -0.03
C PHE A 64 4.82 -9.05 0.60
N ASP A 65 6.08 -8.69 0.85
CA ASP A 65 7.06 -9.61 1.45
C ASP A 65 7.27 -9.36 2.95
N GLY A 66 6.60 -8.34 3.50
CA GLY A 66 6.70 -7.96 4.89
C GLY A 66 8.03 -7.27 5.21
N THR A 67 8.72 -6.76 4.20
CA THR A 67 9.97 -6.02 4.33
C THR A 67 9.90 -4.66 3.66
N ILE A 68 10.63 -3.70 4.19
CA ILE A 68 10.80 -2.38 3.55
C ILE A 68 12.30 -2.09 3.52
N THR A 69 12.81 -1.82 2.32
CA THR A 69 14.20 -1.42 2.12
C THR A 69 14.34 0.08 2.39
N ILE A 70 15.10 0.44 3.42
CA ILE A 70 15.35 1.83 3.79
C ILE A 70 16.70 2.26 3.19
N PRO A 71 16.72 3.29 2.32
CA PRO A 71 17.97 3.76 1.73
C PRO A 71 18.93 4.29 2.80
N ALA A 72 20.24 4.08 2.59
CA ALA A 72 21.29 4.46 3.55
C ALA A 72 21.31 5.96 3.92
N GLY A 73 20.72 6.83 3.08
CA GLY A 73 20.59 8.27 3.35
C GLY A 73 19.56 8.64 4.42
N TYR A 74 18.76 7.70 4.93
CA TYR A 74 17.67 7.97 5.88
C TYR A 74 17.85 7.24 7.23
N PRO A 75 18.87 7.58 8.04
CA PRO A 75 19.15 6.89 9.30
C PRO A 75 18.04 7.05 10.34
N ALA A 76 17.32 8.18 10.34
CA ALA A 76 16.19 8.39 11.23
C ALA A 76 15.02 7.45 10.91
N ALA A 77 14.74 7.20 9.63
CA ALA A 77 13.71 6.25 9.21
C ALA A 77 14.09 4.83 9.66
N ALA A 78 15.35 4.44 9.47
CA ALA A 78 15.85 3.14 9.94
C ALA A 78 15.67 2.94 11.45
N ALA A 79 15.92 3.99 12.25
CA ALA A 79 15.68 3.95 13.70
C ALA A 79 14.19 3.84 14.05
N TRP A 80 13.32 4.60 13.38
CA TRP A 80 11.87 4.57 13.62
C TRP A 80 11.24 3.22 13.29
N PHE A 81 11.69 2.58 12.21
CA PHE A 81 11.21 1.27 11.79
C PHE A 81 11.93 0.09 12.46
N ASN A 82 12.90 0.35 13.34
CA ASN A 82 13.75 -0.66 13.96
C ASN A 82 14.40 -1.59 12.92
N ALA A 83 14.90 -1.02 11.83
CA ALA A 83 15.44 -1.76 10.71
C ALA A 83 16.81 -2.37 11.02
N VAL A 84 17.03 -3.61 10.57
CA VAL A 84 18.31 -4.31 10.69
C VAL A 84 18.97 -4.32 9.31
N ALA A 85 20.21 -3.83 9.22
CA ALA A 85 20.95 -3.72 7.96
C ALA A 85 20.18 -2.95 6.85
N GLY A 86 19.35 -1.97 7.22
CA GLY A 86 18.55 -1.19 6.28
C GLY A 86 17.22 -1.84 5.89
N VAL A 87 16.86 -2.98 6.47
CA VAL A 87 15.58 -3.66 6.20
C VAL A 87 14.69 -3.60 7.43
N ALA A 88 13.51 -3.00 7.28
CA ALA A 88 12.45 -3.06 8.29
C ALA A 88 11.57 -4.27 8.05
N THR A 89 11.13 -4.93 9.13
CA THR A 89 10.21 -6.08 9.05
C THR A 89 8.86 -5.73 9.64
N ARG A 90 7.82 -6.38 9.11
CA ARG A 90 6.44 -6.18 9.54
C ARG A 90 6.27 -6.37 11.06
N PRO A 91 5.61 -5.43 11.77
CA PRO A 91 5.47 -5.45 13.23
C PRO A 91 4.33 -6.34 13.76
#